data_AF-A0A932YWV5-F1
#
_entry.id   AF-A0A932YWV5-F1
#
_cell.length_a   1.000
_cell.length_b   1.000
_cell.length_c   1.000
_cell.angle_alpha   90.00
_cell.angle_beta   90.00
_cell.angle_gamma   90.00
#
_symmetry.space_group_name_H-M   'P 1'
#
loop_
_entity.id
_entity.type
_entity.pdbx_description
1 polymer ?
#
loop_
_entity_poly.entity_id
_entity_poly.type
_entity_poly.pdbx_seq_one_letter_code
_entity_poly.pdbx_strand_id
1 'polypeptide(L)'
;MQNADCYVDLGNGERETMLFFLLNALLQSRIETGHESDGDEEVNVYITGLLHSIVDGTFYVDNGGRLAASPLDVAQIAGQAGTVRGKASVYRTNADCRLMEFGLFSGCGGYVSLYRQAMTPQPAETYLEQAEQFYAWAALLCSRMPARYRGLALTLYKLAEGFDIYRQVLSHMGANYIGLLARLSAGQMAHLEHDAHQAALPAIAEHALDRMLDAFNRWKADPTAATRAAFLDASGPYCLLKPGFDPATLVPKPPDEGGNANEN
;
A
#
# COMPACT_ATOMS: atom_id res chain seq x y z
N MET A 1 21.69 -8.92 -26.53
CA MET A 1 20.48 -9.43 -25.85
C MET A 1 20.96 -10.33 -24.72
N GLN A 2 21.03 -9.81 -23.49
CA GLN A 2 21.35 -10.60 -22.30
C GLN A 2 20.02 -11.13 -21.74
N ASN A 3 19.94 -12.44 -21.50
CA ASN A 3 18.77 -13.14 -20.95
C ASN A 3 18.43 -12.59 -19.56
N ALA A 4 17.28 -11.93 -19.44
CA ALA A 4 16.76 -11.39 -18.17
C ALA A 4 16.24 -12.48 -17.20
N ASP A 5 16.11 -13.74 -17.65
CA ASP A 5 15.46 -14.82 -16.88
C ASP A 5 16.39 -15.60 -15.92
N CYS A 6 17.66 -15.21 -15.81
CA CYS A 6 18.68 -16.02 -15.14
C CYS A 6 19.20 -15.34 -13.88
N TYR A 7 18.83 -15.85 -12.71
CA TYR A 7 19.40 -15.45 -11.43
C TYR A 7 20.71 -16.21 -11.21
N VAL A 8 21.74 -15.52 -10.72
CA VAL A 8 23.02 -16.13 -10.33
C VAL A 8 23.03 -16.17 -8.81
N ASP A 9 23.00 -17.38 -8.25
CA ASP A 9 23.22 -17.56 -6.82
C ASP A 9 24.69 -17.24 -6.51
N LEU A 10 24.90 -16.20 -5.70
CA LEU A 10 26.22 -15.66 -5.38
C LEU A 10 27.00 -16.55 -4.38
N GLY A 11 26.36 -17.55 -3.77
CA GLY A 11 27.00 -18.48 -2.84
C GLY A 11 27.67 -19.69 -3.51
N ASN A 12 27.10 -20.18 -4.62
CA ASN A 12 27.54 -21.40 -5.33
C ASN A 12 27.81 -21.17 -6.84
N GLY A 13 27.40 -20.03 -7.42
CA GLY A 13 27.67 -19.65 -8.80
C GLY A 13 26.76 -20.31 -9.84
N GLU A 14 25.71 -21.02 -9.42
CA GLU A 14 24.78 -21.68 -10.34
C GLU A 14 23.73 -20.69 -10.90
N ARG A 15 23.35 -20.92 -12.16
CA ARG A 15 22.38 -20.13 -12.90
C ARG A 15 21.04 -20.86 -12.87
N GLU A 16 20.13 -20.39 -12.02
CA GLU A 16 18.77 -20.91 -11.94
C GLU A 16 17.77 -19.89 -12.48
N THR A 17 16.62 -20.38 -12.94
CA THR A 17 15.50 -19.50 -13.30
C THR A 17 15.04 -18.78 -12.04
N MET A 18 14.91 -17.46 -12.09
CA MET A 18 14.54 -16.63 -10.92
C MET A 18 13.29 -17.13 -10.21
N LEU A 19 12.30 -17.63 -10.97
CA LEU A 19 11.09 -18.24 -10.44
C LEU A 19 11.37 -19.46 -9.54
N PHE A 20 12.33 -20.30 -9.93
CA PHE A 20 12.70 -21.50 -9.16
C PHE A 20 13.42 -21.11 -7.86
N PHE A 21 14.36 -20.16 -7.93
CA PHE A 21 15.01 -19.61 -6.75
C PHE A 21 13.98 -19.03 -5.76
N LEU A 22 13.05 -18.19 -6.23
CA LEU A 22 12.02 -17.57 -5.39
C LEU A 22 11.09 -18.61 -4.77
N LEU A 23 10.70 -19.64 -5.53
CA LEU A 23 9.86 -20.72 -5.01
C LEU A 23 10.60 -21.51 -3.93
N ASN A 24 11.87 -21.86 -4.17
CA ASN A 24 12.67 -22.62 -3.22
C ASN A 24 12.89 -21.81 -1.94
N ALA A 25 13.22 -20.52 -2.05
CA ALA A 25 13.36 -19.61 -0.92
C ALA A 25 12.05 -19.50 -0.12
N LEU A 26 10.90 -19.43 -0.80
CA LEU A 26 9.59 -19.39 -0.14
C LEU A 26 9.32 -20.69 0.62
N LEU A 27 9.49 -21.85 -0.01
CA LEU A 27 9.25 -23.16 0.60
C LEU A 27 10.19 -23.41 1.79
N GLN A 28 11.47 -23.06 1.66
CA GLN A 28 12.41 -23.18 2.75
C GLN A 28 12.04 -22.26 3.92
N SER A 29 11.59 -21.04 3.63
CA SER A 29 11.10 -20.11 4.67
C SER A 29 9.86 -20.64 5.38
N ARG A 30 8.97 -21.34 4.67
CA ARG A 30 7.81 -22.02 5.28
C ARG A 30 8.23 -23.10 6.26
N ILE A 31 9.19 -23.95 5.90
CA ILE A 31 9.73 -25.00 6.79
C ILE A 31 10.34 -24.37 8.04
N GLU A 32 11.16 -23.34 7.87
CA GLU A 32 11.88 -22.70 8.98
C GLU A 32 10.98 -21.92 9.94
N THR A 33 9.85 -21.40 9.45
CA THR A 33 8.84 -20.72 10.27
C THR A 33 7.80 -21.67 10.87
N GLY A 34 7.87 -22.98 10.57
CA GLY A 34 6.92 -23.98 11.06
C GLY A 34 5.56 -23.96 10.34
N HIS A 35 5.49 -23.32 9.17
CA HIS A 35 4.28 -23.16 8.36
C HIS A 35 4.38 -23.96 7.06
N GLU A 36 4.74 -25.25 7.14
CA GLU A 36 4.84 -26.14 5.97
C GLU A 36 3.56 -26.13 5.14
N SER A 37 3.68 -26.39 3.83
CA SER A 37 2.51 -26.41 2.95
C SER A 37 1.63 -27.62 3.20
N ASP A 38 0.34 -27.35 3.39
CA ASP A 38 -0.69 -28.36 3.59
C ASP A 38 -1.95 -27.95 2.83
N GLY A 39 -2.05 -28.43 1.59
CA GLY A 39 -3.20 -28.18 0.73
C GLY A 39 -3.36 -26.73 0.30
N ASP A 40 -2.31 -25.91 0.35
CA ASP A 40 -2.26 -24.50 -0.08
C ASP A 40 -1.17 -24.23 -1.14
N GLU A 41 -0.76 -25.26 -1.87
CA GLU A 41 0.35 -25.20 -2.83
C GLU A 41 0.13 -24.16 -3.93
N GLU A 42 -1.12 -23.90 -4.32
CA GLU A 42 -1.44 -22.87 -5.30
C GLU A 42 -1.13 -21.45 -4.79
N VAL A 43 -1.12 -21.25 -3.47
CA VAL A 43 -0.75 -19.98 -2.86
C VAL A 43 0.75 -19.76 -2.99
N ASN A 44 1.57 -20.80 -2.81
CA ASN A 44 3.02 -20.69 -3.04
C ASN A 44 3.34 -20.29 -4.48
N VAL A 45 2.67 -20.93 -5.45
CA VAL A 45 2.85 -20.61 -6.87
C VAL A 45 2.43 -19.16 -7.15
N TYR A 46 1.31 -18.72 -6.57
CA TYR A 46 0.83 -17.35 -6.71
C TYR A 46 1.80 -16.32 -6.13
N ILE A 47 2.25 -16.52 -4.88
CA ILE A 47 3.21 -15.64 -4.19
C ILE A 47 4.53 -15.59 -4.97
N THR A 48 5.02 -16.73 -5.45
CA THR A 48 6.24 -16.79 -6.26
C THR A 48 6.09 -16.00 -7.56
N GLY A 49 4.95 -16.13 -8.25
CA GLY A 49 4.66 -15.35 -9.46
C GLY A 49 4.57 -13.85 -9.17
N LEU A 50 3.99 -13.47 -8.04
CA LEU A 50 3.93 -12.09 -7.59
C LEU A 50 5.33 -11.54 -7.29
N LEU A 51 6.14 -12.28 -6.54
CA LEU A 51 7.54 -11.94 -6.25
C LEU A 51 8.34 -11.73 -7.55
N HIS A 52 8.21 -12.66 -8.48
CA HIS A 52 8.85 -12.56 -9.79
C HIS A 52 8.42 -11.28 -10.54
N SER A 53 7.12 -10.98 -10.56
CA SER A 53 6.60 -9.78 -11.24
C SER A 53 7.08 -8.46 -10.60
N ILE A 54 7.42 -8.50 -9.30
CA ILE A 54 7.97 -7.35 -8.58
C ILE A 54 9.45 -7.17 -8.90
N VAL A 55 10.23 -8.26 -8.89
CA VAL A 55 11.67 -8.20 -9.23
C VAL A 55 11.87 -7.76 -10.67
N ASP A 56 11.03 -8.21 -11.59
CA ASP A 56 11.09 -7.83 -13.01
C ASP A 56 10.38 -6.49 -13.31
N GLY A 57 9.80 -5.84 -12.30
CA GLY A 57 9.13 -4.53 -12.40
C GLY A 57 7.79 -4.51 -13.15
N THR A 58 7.41 -5.61 -13.80
CA THR A 58 6.15 -5.76 -14.55
C THR A 58 4.92 -5.51 -13.70
N PHE A 59 4.98 -5.82 -12.40
CA PHE A 59 3.87 -5.56 -11.46
C PHE A 59 3.43 -4.09 -11.49
N TYR A 60 4.38 -3.16 -11.33
CA TYR A 60 4.05 -1.73 -11.25
C TYR A 60 3.65 -1.15 -12.60
N VAL A 61 4.27 -1.62 -13.69
CA VAL A 61 3.94 -1.20 -15.06
C VAL A 61 2.51 -1.59 -15.41
N ASP A 62 2.11 -2.83 -15.13
CA ASP A 62 0.80 -3.36 -15.53
C ASP A 62 -0.35 -2.90 -14.64
N ASN A 63 -0.02 -2.43 -13.43
CA ASN A 63 -0.99 -2.15 -12.38
C ASN A 63 -1.00 -0.71 -11.86
N GLY A 64 -0.16 0.19 -12.37
CA GLY A 64 -0.06 1.58 -11.91
C GLY A 64 -1.41 2.29 -11.80
N GLY A 65 -2.30 2.13 -12.79
CA GLY A 65 -3.65 2.74 -12.77
C GLY A 65 -4.65 2.12 -11.79
N ARG A 66 -4.27 1.08 -11.04
CA ARG A 66 -5.12 0.40 -10.04
C ARG A 66 -4.58 0.55 -8.62
N LEU A 67 -3.31 0.94 -8.46
CA LEU A 67 -2.68 1.14 -7.17
C LEU A 67 -3.19 2.43 -6.54
N ALA A 68 -3.50 2.37 -5.26
CA ALA A 68 -4.05 3.50 -4.51
C ALA A 68 -3.31 3.67 -3.18
N ALA A 69 -3.14 4.94 -2.77
CA ALA A 69 -2.44 5.30 -1.54
C ALA A 69 -3.30 5.03 -0.29
N SER A 70 -4.63 5.18 -0.39
CA SER A 70 -5.54 4.97 0.73
C SER A 70 -6.63 3.93 0.43
N PRO A 71 -7.24 3.30 1.46
CA PRO A 71 -8.36 2.36 1.27
C PRO A 71 -9.58 3.01 0.63
N LEU A 72 -9.79 4.29 0.89
CA LEU A 72 -10.88 5.05 0.29
C LEU A 72 -10.67 5.16 -1.22
N ASP A 73 -9.43 5.43 -1.64
CA ASP A 73 -9.07 5.48 -3.05
C ASP A 73 -9.24 4.11 -3.72
N VAL A 74 -8.88 3.02 -3.02
CA VAL A 74 -9.11 1.65 -3.53
C VAL A 74 -10.60 1.42 -3.79
N ALA A 75 -11.47 1.80 -2.83
CA ALA A 75 -12.91 1.68 -2.98
C ALA A 75 -13.44 2.56 -4.13
N GLN A 76 -12.89 3.77 -4.29
CA GLN A 76 -13.25 4.68 -5.38
C GLN A 76 -12.86 4.11 -6.75
N ILE A 77 -11.61 3.67 -6.92
CA ILE A 77 -11.12 3.05 -8.16
C ILE A 77 -11.94 1.78 -8.48
N ALA A 78 -12.24 0.96 -7.47
CA ALA A 78 -13.11 -0.20 -7.64
C ALA A 78 -14.53 0.22 -8.06
N GLY A 79 -15.08 1.27 -7.46
CA GLY A 79 -16.37 1.85 -7.86
C GLY A 79 -16.42 2.26 -9.33
N GLN A 80 -15.33 2.84 -9.84
CA GLN A 80 -15.20 3.30 -11.23
C GLN A 80 -14.93 2.19 -12.25
N ALA A 81 -14.42 1.02 -11.82
CA ALA A 81 -13.99 -0.06 -12.72
C ALA A 81 -15.12 -0.70 -13.57
N GLY A 82 -16.40 -0.39 -13.28
CA GLY A 82 -17.58 -0.72 -14.09
C GLY A 82 -17.94 -2.22 -14.22
N THR A 83 -16.99 -3.13 -13.99
CA THR A 83 -17.13 -4.57 -14.17
C THR A 83 -16.71 -5.34 -12.91
N VAL A 84 -17.31 -6.52 -12.68
CA VAL A 84 -16.91 -7.42 -11.57
C VAL A 84 -15.44 -7.79 -11.67
N ARG A 85 -14.95 -8.06 -12.89
CA ARG A 85 -13.54 -8.36 -13.16
C ARG A 85 -12.63 -7.19 -12.82
N GLY A 86 -13.00 -5.98 -13.23
CA GLY A 86 -12.25 -4.76 -12.92
C GLY A 86 -12.16 -4.52 -11.41
N LYS A 87 -13.29 -4.64 -10.70
CA LYS A 87 -13.35 -4.55 -9.23
C LYS A 87 -12.45 -5.59 -8.55
N ALA A 88 -12.53 -6.84 -8.98
CA ALA A 88 -11.70 -7.92 -8.44
C ALA A 88 -10.22 -7.63 -8.65
N SER A 89 -9.85 -7.11 -9.83
CA SER A 89 -8.47 -6.74 -10.12
C SER A 89 -7.97 -5.61 -9.24
N VAL A 90 -8.79 -4.58 -8.97
CA VAL A 90 -8.40 -3.44 -8.12
C VAL A 90 -8.12 -3.92 -6.69
N TYR A 91 -9.04 -4.67 -6.09
CA TYR A 91 -8.83 -5.18 -4.73
C TYR A 91 -7.63 -6.13 -4.65
N ARG A 92 -7.52 -7.07 -5.59
CA ARG A 92 -6.38 -8.00 -5.65
C ARG A 92 -5.05 -7.26 -5.74
N THR A 93 -4.91 -6.35 -6.69
CA THR A 93 -3.67 -5.60 -6.90
C THR A 93 -3.24 -4.82 -5.65
N ASN A 94 -4.18 -4.18 -4.95
CA ASN A 94 -3.85 -3.44 -3.73
C ASN A 94 -3.54 -4.37 -2.55
N ALA A 95 -4.17 -5.54 -2.49
CA ALA A 95 -3.81 -6.58 -1.51
C ALA A 95 -2.40 -7.12 -1.78
N ASP A 96 -2.08 -7.44 -3.03
CA ASP A 96 -0.77 -7.93 -3.48
C ASP A 96 0.35 -6.94 -3.13
N CYS A 97 0.15 -5.65 -3.40
CA CYS A 97 1.10 -4.59 -3.08
C CYS A 97 1.38 -4.54 -1.57
N ARG A 98 0.32 -4.58 -0.75
CA ARG A 98 0.45 -4.52 0.72
C ARG A 98 1.07 -5.78 1.29
N LEU A 99 0.70 -6.96 0.80
CA LEU A 99 1.34 -8.22 1.21
C LEU A 99 2.85 -8.14 1.01
N MET A 100 3.30 -7.55 -0.08
CA MET A 100 4.72 -7.44 -0.42
C MET A 100 5.41 -6.35 0.42
N GLU A 101 4.77 -5.20 0.62
CA GLU A 101 5.27 -4.13 1.50
C GLU A 101 5.45 -4.60 2.96
N PHE A 102 4.44 -5.26 3.52
CA PHE A 102 4.47 -5.70 4.91
C PHE A 102 5.17 -7.05 5.10
N GLY A 103 5.14 -7.90 4.08
CA GLY A 103 5.79 -9.20 4.06
C GLY A 103 7.29 -9.08 3.89
N LEU A 104 7.79 -8.48 2.80
CA LEU A 104 9.23 -8.48 2.50
C LEU A 104 10.02 -7.39 3.23
N PHE A 105 9.39 -6.24 3.48
CA PHE A 105 10.09 -5.06 4.01
C PHE A 105 9.70 -4.74 5.45
N SER A 106 8.98 -5.64 6.12
CA SER A 106 8.45 -5.45 7.48
C SER A 106 7.66 -4.14 7.65
N GLY A 107 7.02 -3.65 6.58
CA GLY A 107 6.29 -2.38 6.58
C GLY A 107 7.16 -1.12 6.45
N CYS A 108 8.45 -1.29 6.13
CA CYS A 108 9.56 -0.35 6.35
C CYS A 108 9.70 -0.01 7.84
N GLY A 109 10.90 -0.25 8.38
CA GLY A 109 11.17 -0.31 9.83
C GLY A 109 10.81 0.95 10.62
N GLY A 110 11.03 0.92 11.94
CA GLY A 110 10.55 1.90 12.94
C GLY A 110 10.78 3.41 12.71
N TYR A 111 11.35 3.82 11.58
CA TYR A 111 11.25 5.16 11.01
C TYR A 111 10.24 5.15 9.85
N VAL A 112 8.96 5.24 10.19
CA VAL A 112 7.93 5.58 9.19
C VAL A 112 8.27 6.98 8.67
N SER A 113 8.66 7.11 7.40
CA SER A 113 8.87 8.42 6.75
C SER A 113 7.70 9.36 7.09
N LEU A 114 8.00 10.62 7.43
CA LEU A 114 6.99 11.66 7.68
C LEU A 114 5.97 11.75 6.55
N TYR A 115 6.31 11.34 5.32
CA TYR A 115 5.38 11.19 4.21
C TYR A 115 4.30 10.14 4.44
N ARG A 116 4.70 8.94 4.87
CA ARG A 116 3.75 7.85 5.19
C ARG A 116 2.96 8.23 6.45
N GLN A 117 3.58 8.86 7.46
CA GLN A 117 2.81 9.39 8.61
C GLN A 117 1.80 10.50 8.23
N ALA A 118 2.16 11.40 7.30
CA ALA A 118 1.32 12.52 6.90
C ALA A 118 0.22 12.15 5.89
N MET A 119 0.47 11.19 4.99
CA MET A 119 -0.52 10.70 4.02
C MET A 119 -1.39 9.57 4.59
N THR A 120 -0.88 8.83 5.56
CA THR A 120 -1.52 7.63 6.10
C THR A 120 -1.37 7.55 7.62
N PRO A 121 -2.16 8.33 8.39
CA PRO A 121 -2.08 8.38 9.86
C PRO A 121 -2.60 7.13 10.57
N GLN A 122 -2.92 6.05 9.85
CA GLN A 122 -3.48 4.84 10.42
C GLN A 122 -2.40 3.89 10.97
N PRO A 123 -2.67 3.19 12.09
CA PRO A 123 -1.78 2.15 12.61
C PRO A 123 -1.47 1.10 11.55
N ALA A 124 -0.25 0.53 11.58
CA ALA A 124 0.16 -0.54 10.68
C ALA A 124 -0.80 -1.75 10.72
N GLU A 125 -1.37 -2.05 11.90
CA GLU A 125 -2.38 -3.11 12.09
C GLU A 125 -3.61 -2.90 11.20
N THR A 126 -4.08 -1.66 11.05
CA THR A 126 -5.22 -1.33 10.20
C THR A 126 -4.93 -1.61 8.72
N TYR A 127 -3.67 -1.47 8.28
CA TYR A 127 -3.29 -1.81 6.90
C TYR A 127 -3.25 -3.32 6.63
N LEU A 128 -2.89 -4.12 7.63
CA LEU A 128 -2.90 -5.58 7.53
C LEU A 128 -4.34 -6.09 7.41
N GLU A 129 -5.24 -5.63 8.27
CA GLU A 129 -6.67 -5.96 8.22
C GLU A 129 -7.28 -5.56 6.86
N GLN A 130 -6.87 -4.41 6.31
CA GLN A 130 -7.34 -3.99 4.99
C GLN A 130 -6.81 -4.87 3.85
N ALA A 131 -5.56 -5.31 3.92
CA ALA A 131 -4.98 -6.20 2.92
C ALA A 131 -5.69 -7.56 2.90
N GLU A 132 -5.95 -8.13 4.09
CA GLU A 132 -6.78 -9.32 4.26
C GLU A 132 -8.18 -9.11 3.66
N GLN A 133 -8.84 -8.00 4.02
CA GLN A 133 -10.17 -7.68 3.55
C GLN A 133 -10.23 -7.52 2.02
N PHE A 134 -9.20 -6.94 1.42
CA PHE A 134 -9.10 -6.81 -0.04
C PHE A 134 -8.94 -8.16 -0.73
N TYR A 135 -8.14 -9.07 -0.17
CA TYR A 135 -8.10 -10.44 -0.66
C TYR A 135 -9.46 -11.13 -0.55
N ALA A 136 -10.16 -10.99 0.58
CA ALA A 136 -11.49 -11.55 0.79
C ALA A 136 -12.52 -11.01 -0.24
N TRP A 137 -12.52 -9.71 -0.50
CA TRP A 137 -13.38 -9.11 -1.52
C TRP A 137 -13.01 -9.54 -2.93
N ALA A 138 -11.72 -9.61 -3.25
CA ALA A 138 -11.27 -10.11 -4.54
C ALA A 138 -11.67 -11.57 -4.76
N ALA A 139 -11.53 -12.43 -3.74
CA ALA A 139 -11.98 -13.82 -3.76
C ALA A 139 -13.49 -13.93 -4.00
N LEU A 140 -14.29 -13.15 -3.28
CA LEU A 140 -15.75 -13.11 -3.43
C LEU A 140 -16.17 -12.64 -4.83
N LEU A 141 -15.49 -11.66 -5.41
CA LEU A 141 -15.78 -11.19 -6.76
C LEU A 141 -15.36 -12.23 -7.80
N CYS A 142 -14.22 -12.91 -7.59
CA CYS A 142 -13.75 -13.99 -8.45
C CYS A 142 -14.67 -15.21 -8.43
N SER A 143 -15.27 -15.56 -7.29
CA SER A 143 -16.21 -16.68 -7.20
C SER A 143 -17.51 -16.44 -7.97
N ARG A 144 -17.86 -15.18 -8.22
CA ARG A 144 -19.01 -14.77 -9.05
C ARG A 144 -18.71 -14.76 -10.55
N MET A 145 -17.44 -14.94 -10.95
CA MET A 145 -17.01 -14.98 -12.35
C MET A 145 -17.08 -16.40 -12.94
N PRO A 146 -16.91 -16.58 -14.27
CA PRO A 146 -16.94 -17.90 -14.90
C PRO A 146 -15.96 -18.91 -14.28
N ALA A 147 -16.22 -20.21 -14.48
CA ALA A 147 -15.51 -21.31 -13.81
C ALA A 147 -13.97 -21.25 -13.88
N ARG A 148 -13.40 -20.66 -14.93
CA ARG A 148 -11.94 -20.45 -15.07
C ARG A 148 -11.31 -19.61 -13.94
N TYR A 149 -12.10 -18.82 -13.21
CA TYR A 149 -11.64 -17.99 -12.10
C TYR A 149 -11.74 -18.69 -10.74
N ARG A 150 -12.29 -19.91 -10.66
CA ARG A 150 -12.48 -20.62 -9.39
C ARG A 150 -11.15 -20.90 -8.67
N GLY A 151 -10.12 -21.30 -9.42
CA GLY A 151 -8.78 -21.52 -8.86
C GLY A 151 -8.24 -20.26 -8.20
N LEU A 152 -8.25 -19.14 -8.94
CA LEU A 152 -7.86 -17.84 -8.40
C LEU A 152 -8.71 -17.41 -7.19
N ALA A 153 -10.04 -17.63 -7.23
CA ALA A 153 -10.91 -17.32 -6.11
C ALA A 153 -10.51 -18.08 -4.83
N LEU A 154 -10.17 -19.38 -4.96
CA LEU A 154 -9.71 -20.20 -3.85
C LEU A 154 -8.34 -19.75 -3.34
N THR A 155 -7.40 -19.46 -4.23
CA THR A 155 -6.07 -18.93 -3.85
C THR A 155 -6.19 -17.64 -3.05
N LEU A 156 -7.00 -16.69 -3.53
CA LEU A 156 -7.21 -15.40 -2.85
C LEU A 156 -7.95 -15.58 -1.52
N TYR A 157 -8.86 -16.55 -1.43
CA TYR A 157 -9.52 -16.89 -0.17
C TYR A 157 -8.53 -17.43 0.86
N LYS A 158 -7.66 -18.37 0.47
CA LYS A 158 -6.62 -18.91 1.35
C LYS A 158 -5.59 -17.84 1.74
N LEU A 159 -5.26 -16.93 0.84
CA LEU A 159 -4.42 -15.77 1.15
C LEU A 159 -5.06 -14.84 2.17
N ALA A 160 -6.37 -14.63 2.13
CA ALA A 160 -7.07 -13.87 3.15
C ALA A 160 -7.03 -14.61 4.50
N GLU A 161 -7.48 -15.87 4.56
CA GLU A 161 -7.50 -16.62 5.83
C GLU A 161 -6.11 -16.84 6.44
N GLY A 162 -5.10 -17.06 5.61
CA GLY A 162 -3.72 -17.29 6.03
C GLY A 162 -2.84 -16.05 5.97
N PHE A 163 -3.39 -14.83 5.86
CA PHE A 163 -2.62 -13.64 5.53
C PHE A 163 -1.39 -13.44 6.43
N ASP A 164 -1.58 -13.58 7.75
CA ASP A 164 -0.49 -13.44 8.72
C ASP A 164 0.59 -14.51 8.58
N ILE A 165 0.22 -15.74 8.21
CA ILE A 165 1.17 -16.83 7.96
C ILE A 165 2.06 -16.44 6.79
N TYR A 166 1.47 -16.08 5.64
CA TYR A 166 2.23 -15.71 4.45
C TYR A 166 3.08 -14.45 4.68
N ARG A 167 2.58 -13.49 5.45
CA ARG A 167 3.35 -12.30 5.86
C ARG A 167 4.59 -12.68 6.68
N GLN A 168 4.44 -13.57 7.67
CA GLN A 168 5.57 -14.03 8.49
C GLN A 168 6.61 -14.79 7.64
N VAL A 169 6.15 -15.68 6.77
CA VAL A 169 7.00 -16.43 5.83
C VAL A 169 7.77 -15.47 4.91
N LEU A 170 7.09 -14.48 4.32
CA LEU A 170 7.72 -13.49 3.44
C LEU A 170 8.75 -12.63 4.20
N SER A 171 8.48 -12.29 5.46
CA SER A 171 9.41 -11.53 6.30
C SER A 171 10.67 -12.32 6.60
N HIS A 172 10.52 -13.62 6.88
CA HIS A 172 11.66 -14.52 7.06
C HIS A 172 12.44 -14.70 5.74
N MET A 173 11.74 -14.83 4.62
CA MET A 173 12.36 -14.96 3.29
C MET A 173 13.17 -13.72 2.91
N GLY A 174 12.59 -12.53 3.10
CA GLY A 174 13.24 -11.25 2.80
C GLY A 174 14.51 -11.01 3.62
N ALA A 175 14.50 -11.44 4.89
CA ALA A 175 15.66 -11.33 5.78
C ALA A 175 16.78 -12.32 5.43
N ASN A 176 16.45 -13.58 5.18
CA ASN A 176 17.44 -14.67 5.14
C ASN A 176 17.87 -15.10 3.74
N TYR A 177 16.98 -15.01 2.74
CA TYR A 177 17.23 -15.56 1.40
C TYR A 177 17.46 -14.48 0.34
N ILE A 178 16.72 -13.37 0.43
CA ILE A 178 16.85 -12.27 -0.55
C ILE A 178 17.92 -11.26 -0.09
N GLY A 179 18.26 -11.25 1.20
CA GLY A 179 19.28 -10.35 1.76
C GLY A 179 18.89 -8.86 1.66
N LEU A 180 17.61 -8.55 1.49
CA LEU A 180 17.10 -7.17 1.38
C LEU A 180 17.40 -6.36 2.64
N LEU A 181 17.28 -6.99 3.82
CA LEU A 181 17.55 -6.34 5.12
C LEU A 181 19.02 -6.44 5.56
N ALA A 182 19.76 -7.45 5.08
CA ALA A 182 21.18 -7.62 5.43
C ALA A 182 22.13 -6.74 4.62
N ARG A 183 21.74 -6.31 3.41
CA ARG A 183 22.60 -5.55 2.48
C ARG A 183 22.40 -4.03 2.51
N LEU A 184 21.35 -3.55 3.17
CA LEU A 184 21.15 -2.13 3.45
C LEU A 184 21.19 -1.94 4.96
N SER A 185 22.24 -1.32 5.46
CA SER A 185 22.23 -0.85 6.85
C SER A 185 21.02 0.06 7.06
N ALA A 186 20.46 0.10 8.28
CA ALA A 186 19.33 0.97 8.59
C ALA A 186 19.56 2.44 8.15
N GLY A 187 20.81 2.91 8.17
CA GLY A 187 21.19 4.23 7.66
C GLY A 187 21.14 4.37 6.13
N GLN A 188 21.49 3.34 5.37
CA GLN A 188 21.36 3.34 3.91
C GLN A 188 19.91 3.29 3.47
N MET A 189 19.07 2.50 4.16
CA MET A 189 17.62 2.50 3.92
C MET A 189 17.03 3.90 4.22
N ALA A 190 17.40 4.50 5.36
CA ALA A 190 16.95 5.84 5.72
C ALA A 190 17.37 6.91 4.70
N HIS A 191 18.58 6.81 4.13
CA HIS A 191 19.00 7.71 3.06
C HIS A 191 18.23 7.50 1.76
N LEU A 192 17.98 6.25 1.37
CA LEU A 192 17.28 5.93 0.14
C LEU A 192 15.80 6.36 0.22
N GLU A 193 15.17 6.15 1.38
CA GLU A 193 13.84 6.67 1.69
C GLU A 193 13.83 8.20 1.77
N HIS A 194 14.87 8.82 2.33
CA HIS A 194 14.99 10.28 2.35
C HIS A 194 15.10 10.86 0.94
N ASP A 195 15.95 10.29 0.08
CA ASP A 195 16.16 10.75 -1.29
C ASP A 195 14.89 10.54 -2.13
N ALA A 196 14.23 9.38 -1.99
CA ALA A 196 12.93 9.12 -2.59
C ALA A 196 11.86 10.11 -2.09
N HIS A 197 11.85 10.42 -0.79
CA HIS A 197 10.94 11.39 -0.20
C HIS A 197 11.19 12.80 -0.76
N GLN A 198 12.43 13.26 -0.79
CA GLN A 198 12.82 14.56 -1.35
C GLN A 198 12.42 14.67 -2.83
N ALA A 199 12.62 13.59 -3.60
CA ALA A 199 12.19 13.54 -5.00
C ALA A 199 10.66 13.59 -5.16
N ALA A 200 9.91 13.03 -4.21
CA ALA A 200 8.45 13.01 -4.23
C ALA A 200 7.83 14.33 -3.71
N LEU A 201 8.52 15.11 -2.87
CA LEU A 201 8.00 16.32 -2.22
C LEU A 201 7.20 17.27 -3.14
N PRO A 202 7.61 17.54 -4.40
CA PRO A 202 6.83 18.39 -5.29
C PRO A 202 5.44 17.83 -5.61
N ALA A 203 5.35 16.54 -5.95
CA ALA A 203 4.09 15.88 -6.26
C ALA A 203 3.19 15.74 -5.01
N ILE A 204 3.83 15.54 -3.85
CA ILE A 204 3.15 15.50 -2.55
C ILE A 204 2.51 16.84 -2.22
N ALA A 205 3.23 17.95 -2.43
CA ALA A 205 2.73 19.29 -2.19
C ALA A 205 1.56 19.63 -3.12
N GLU A 206 1.63 19.22 -4.39
CA GLU A 206 0.56 19.39 -5.37
C GLU A 206 -0.70 18.61 -4.95
N HIS A 207 -0.56 17.33 -4.60
CA HIS A 207 -1.70 16.51 -4.19
C HIS A 207 -2.34 16.97 -2.87
N ALA A 208 -1.52 17.38 -1.89
CA ALA A 208 -2.01 17.95 -0.63
C ALA A 208 -2.75 19.27 -0.86
N LEU A 209 -2.27 20.11 -1.78
CA LEU A 209 -2.93 21.35 -2.18
C LEU A 209 -4.29 21.07 -2.83
N ASP A 210 -4.35 20.16 -3.80
CA ASP A 210 -5.60 19.81 -4.49
C ASP A 210 -6.65 19.29 -3.52
N ARG A 211 -6.27 18.38 -2.61
CA ARG A 211 -7.17 17.84 -1.60
C ARG A 211 -7.69 18.92 -0.65
N MET A 212 -6.83 19.87 -0.27
CA MET A 212 -7.23 21.03 0.54
C MET A 212 -8.22 21.94 -0.23
N LEU A 213 -7.93 22.24 -1.50
CA LEU A 213 -8.78 23.08 -2.35
C LEU A 213 -10.15 22.45 -2.61
N ASP A 214 -10.20 21.13 -2.82
CA ASP A 214 -11.45 20.38 -2.95
C ASP A 214 -12.30 20.46 -1.67
N ALA A 215 -11.69 20.26 -0.51
CA ALA A 215 -12.38 20.36 0.77
C ALA A 215 -12.84 21.80 1.05
N PHE A 216 -12.02 22.79 0.70
CA PHE A 216 -12.38 24.22 0.79
C PHE A 216 -13.56 24.55 -0.12
N ASN A 217 -13.56 24.09 -1.37
CA ASN A 217 -14.65 24.29 -2.31
C ASN A 217 -15.95 23.64 -1.83
N ARG A 218 -15.88 22.45 -1.23
CA ARG A 218 -17.04 21.79 -0.62
C ARG A 218 -17.59 22.58 0.57
N TRP A 219 -16.73 23.05 1.46
CA TRP A 219 -17.15 23.89 2.59
C TRP A 219 -17.73 25.23 2.14
N LYS A 220 -17.17 25.84 1.09
CA LYS A 220 -17.72 27.06 0.48
C LYS A 220 -19.10 26.85 -0.14
N ALA A 221 -19.35 25.67 -0.71
CA ALA A 221 -20.64 25.30 -1.28
C ALA A 221 -21.68 24.97 -0.21
N ASP A 222 -21.28 24.30 0.87
CA ASP A 222 -22.15 23.91 2.00
C ASP A 222 -21.44 24.15 3.34
N PRO A 223 -21.55 25.36 3.92
CA PRO A 223 -20.82 25.74 5.11
C PRO A 223 -21.45 25.15 6.39
N THR A 224 -21.10 23.91 6.70
CA THR A 224 -21.50 23.21 7.93
C THR A 224 -20.30 22.95 8.84
N ALA A 225 -20.56 22.61 10.11
CA ALA A 225 -19.49 22.25 11.05
C ALA A 225 -18.70 21.00 10.57
N ALA A 226 -19.38 20.07 9.90
CA ALA A 226 -18.76 18.86 9.36
C ALA A 226 -17.85 19.16 8.15
N THR A 227 -18.29 19.98 7.20
CA THR A 227 -17.46 20.35 6.03
C THR A 227 -16.30 21.25 6.42
N ARG A 228 -16.47 22.11 7.44
CA ARG A 228 -15.38 22.88 8.05
C ARG A 228 -14.33 21.99 8.71
N ALA A 229 -14.75 20.98 9.48
CA ALA A 229 -13.82 20.03 10.09
C ALA A 229 -13.05 19.23 9.03
N ALA A 230 -13.72 18.80 7.95
CA ALA A 230 -13.09 18.12 6.83
C ALA A 230 -12.06 18.99 6.09
N PHE A 231 -12.31 20.30 5.94
CA PHE A 231 -11.32 21.24 5.40
C PHE A 231 -10.10 21.38 6.31
N LEU A 232 -10.29 21.55 7.62
CA LEU A 232 -9.19 21.66 8.57
C LEU A 232 -8.34 20.37 8.60
N ASP A 233 -8.97 19.20 8.57
CA ASP A 233 -8.28 17.92 8.47
C ASP A 233 -7.48 17.80 7.15
N ALA A 234 -8.10 18.13 6.01
CA ALA A 234 -7.44 18.10 4.71
C ALA A 234 -6.30 19.13 4.58
N SER A 235 -6.30 20.20 5.37
CA SER A 235 -5.25 21.22 5.38
C SER A 235 -4.00 20.83 6.17
N GLY A 236 -4.10 19.86 7.09
CA GLY A 236 -3.00 19.42 7.94
C GLY A 236 -1.74 19.00 7.16
N PRO A 237 -1.84 18.09 6.17
CA PRO A 237 -0.69 17.67 5.36
C PRO A 237 -0.02 18.83 4.61
N TYR A 238 -0.81 19.78 4.10
CA TYR A 238 -0.27 20.95 3.39
C TYR A 238 0.47 21.92 4.34
N CYS A 239 -0.04 22.11 5.56
CA CYS A 239 0.61 22.94 6.58
C CYS A 239 1.97 22.38 7.02
N LEU A 240 2.11 21.05 7.08
CA LEU A 240 3.38 20.39 7.38
C LEU A 240 4.43 20.61 6.28
N LEU A 241 4.00 20.69 5.02
CA LEU A 241 4.87 20.93 3.86
C LEU A 241 5.22 22.41 3.66
N LYS A 242 4.34 23.32 4.08
CA LYS A 242 4.48 24.77 3.99
C LYS A 242 4.32 25.41 5.39
N PRO A 243 5.33 25.30 6.27
CA PRO A 243 5.28 25.93 7.58
C PRO A 243 5.12 27.45 7.42
N GLY A 244 4.05 28.01 7.98
CA GLY A 244 3.65 29.42 7.85
C GLY A 244 2.34 29.64 7.09
N PHE A 245 1.76 28.61 6.48
CA PHE A 245 0.39 28.65 6.00
C PHE A 245 -0.58 28.35 7.16
N ASP A 246 -1.52 29.26 7.43
CA ASP A 246 -2.57 29.07 8.42
C ASP A 246 -3.93 28.92 7.72
N PRO A 247 -4.54 27.71 7.71
CA PRO A 247 -5.83 27.48 7.06
C PRO A 247 -6.96 28.27 7.74
N ALA A 248 -6.77 28.70 9.00
CA ALA A 248 -7.76 29.52 9.70
C ALA A 248 -7.90 30.93 9.10
N THR A 249 -6.91 31.44 8.36
CA THR A 249 -7.04 32.75 7.68
C THR A 249 -8.01 32.71 6.50
N LEU A 250 -8.31 31.51 5.96
CA LEU A 250 -9.27 31.31 4.88
C LEU A 250 -10.70 31.09 5.40
N VAL A 251 -10.85 30.90 6.72
CA VAL A 251 -12.16 30.82 7.37
C VAL A 251 -12.56 32.24 7.79
N PRO A 252 -13.65 32.83 7.26
CA PRO A 252 -14.10 34.13 7.71
C PRO A 252 -14.49 34.00 9.18
N LYS A 253 -14.04 34.97 10.00
CA LYS A 253 -14.48 35.07 11.39
C LYS A 253 -16.02 35.10 11.40
N PRO A 254 -16.67 34.39 12.35
CA PRO A 254 -18.08 34.63 12.58
C PRO A 254 -18.28 36.14 12.82
N PRO A 255 -19.35 36.75 12.30
CA PRO A 255 -19.61 38.16 12.51
C PRO A 255 -19.59 38.43 14.01
N ASP A 256 -18.79 39.42 14.42
CA ASP A 256 -18.68 39.87 15.82
C ASP A 256 -20.10 40.03 16.39
N GLU A 257 -20.40 39.27 17.44
CA GLU A 257 -21.56 39.57 18.29
C GLU A 257 -21.35 40.99 18.80
N GLY A 258 -22.24 41.88 18.36
CA GLY A 258 -22.16 43.31 18.58
C GLY A 258 -21.85 43.65 20.03
N GLY A 259 -20.86 44.53 20.20
CA GLY A 259 -20.51 45.13 21.48
C GLY A 259 -21.75 45.67 22.18
N ASN A 260 -22.06 45.07 23.32
CA ASN A 260 -22.96 45.65 24.29
C ASN A 260 -22.18 46.77 25.00
N ALA A 261 -22.37 48.00 24.53
CA ALA A 261 -21.99 49.21 25.26
C ALA A 261 -23.26 50.05 25.46
N ASN A 262 -24.02 49.70 26.50
CA ASN A 262 -24.95 50.61 27.14
C ASN A 262 -24.18 51.36 28.23
N GLU A 263 -23.83 52.62 27.95
CA GLU A 263 -23.62 53.65 28.98
C GLU A 263 -24.42 54.89 28.59
N ASN A 264 -25.66 54.96 29.11
CA ASN A 264 -26.23 56.12 29.81
C ASN A 264 -27.59 55.74 30.40
#